data_AF-A0A968QV21-F1
#
_entry.id   AF-A0A968QV21-F1
#
_cell.length_a   1.000
_cell.length_b   1.000
_cell.length_c   1.000
_cell.angle_alpha   90.00
_cell.angle_beta   90.00
_cell.angle_gamma   90.00
#
_symmetry.space_group_name_H-M   'P 1'
#
loop_
_entity.id
_entity.type
_entity.pdbx_description
1 polymer ?
#
loop_
_entity_poly.entity_id
_entity_poly.type
_entity_poly.pdbx_seq_one_letter_code
_entity_poly.pdbx_strand_id
1 'polypeptide(L)' 'MKIALAEGPQYITQKEIGTVVIISVREYEHLVSDKPDFAEFLLSCPKADIDFETERQKDFSRNIEL' A
#
# COMPACT_ATOMS: atom_id res chain seq x y z
N MET A 1 18.44 -17.19 8.35
CA MET A 1 17.76 -15.88 8.49
C MET A 1 18.14 -14.83 7.45
N LYS A 2 19.30 -14.89 6.76
CA LYS A 2 19.66 -13.88 5.74
C LYS A 2 18.69 -13.77 4.55
N ILE A 3 18.05 -14.88 4.17
CA ILE A 3 17.16 -14.94 3.00
C ILE A 3 15.95 -14.01 3.15
N ALA A 4 15.35 -13.92 4.34
CA ALA A 4 14.21 -13.02 4.58
C ALA A 4 14.55 -11.53 4.43
N LEU A 5 15.83 -11.16 4.58
CA LEU A 5 16.32 -9.79 4.40
C LEU A 5 16.65 -9.48 2.93
N ALA A 6 17.04 -10.48 2.14
CA ALA A 6 17.54 -10.30 0.79
C ALA A 6 16.51 -10.64 -0.31
N GLU A 7 15.69 -11.67 -0.08
CA GLU A 7 14.78 -12.26 -1.07
C GLU A 7 13.30 -12.15 -0.66
N GLY A 8 13.02 -11.71 0.58
CA GLY A 8 11.66 -11.47 1.06
C GLY A 8 11.07 -12.62 1.91
N PRO A 9 9.75 -12.57 2.21
CA PRO A 9 9.10 -13.44 3.19
C PRO A 9 9.34 -14.94 2.96
N GLN A 10 9.62 -15.68 4.03
CA GLN A 10 9.90 -17.12 3.97
C GLN A 10 8.81 -17.91 4.70
N TYR A 11 8.26 -18.92 4.03
CA TYR A 11 7.20 -19.77 4.58
C TYR A 11 7.79 -21.00 5.26
N ILE A 12 7.37 -21.27 6.49
CA ILE A 12 7.72 -22.47 7.24
C ILE A 12 6.44 -23.20 7.60
N THR A 13 6.27 -24.40 7.06
CA THR A 13 5.08 -25.23 7.32
C THR A 13 5.42 -26.30 8.34
N GLN A 14 4.75 -26.29 9.50
CA GLN A 14 4.80 -27.38 10.45
C GLN A 14 3.50 -28.17 10.38
N LYS A 15 3.59 -29.46 10.01
CA LYS A 15 2.47 -30.35 9.68
C LYS A 15 1.33 -30.37 10.71
N GLU A 16 1.60 -30.05 11.96
CA GLU A 16 0.66 -30.17 13.08
C GLU A 16 0.24 -28.84 13.71
N ILE A 17 0.95 -27.73 13.42
CA ILE A 17 0.80 -26.46 14.14
C ILE A 17 0.36 -25.32 13.20
N GLY A 18 0.58 -25.47 11.89
CA GLY A 18 0.21 -24.50 10.87
C GLY A 18 1.42 -23.95 10.11
N THR A 19 1.16 -23.03 9.18
CA THR A 19 2.18 -22.36 8.38
C THR A 19 2.50 -21.01 9.00
N VAL A 20 3.78 -20.77 9.32
CA VAL A 20 4.28 -19.46 9.77
C VAL A 20 5.07 -18.77 8.66
N VAL A 21 5.16 -17.45 8.73
CA VAL A 21 5.96 -16.64 7.79
C VAL A 21 7.01 -15.87 8.57
N ILE A 22 8.27 -15.99 8.16
CA ILE A 22 9.36 -15.15 8.66
C ILE A 22 9.52 -13.95 7.74
N ILE A 23 9.45 -12.76 8.33
CA ILE A 23 9.69 -11.47 7.66
C ILE A 23 10.74 -10.66 8.42
N SER A 24 11.27 -9.61 7.78
CA SER A 24 12.17 -8.67 8.47
C SER A 24 11.42 -7.89 9.56
N VAL A 25 12.13 -7.45 10.60
CA VAL A 25 11.52 -6.65 11.68
C VAL A 25 10.90 -5.37 11.13
N ARG A 26 11.58 -4.70 10.19
CA ARG A 26 11.06 -3.51 9.51
C ARG A 26 9.72 -3.77 8.80
N GLU A 27 9.60 -4.92 8.13
CA GLU A 27 8.37 -5.33 7.44
C GLU A 27 7.24 -5.60 8.45
N TYR A 28 7.58 -6.26 9.56
CA TYR A 28 6.63 -6.53 10.63
C TYR A 28 6.11 -5.23 11.25
N GLU A 29 7.01 -4.31 11.60
CA GLU A 29 6.66 -2.99 12.14
C GLU A 29 5.79 -2.20 11.16
N HIS A 30 6.08 -2.27 9.86
CA HIS A 30 5.23 -1.66 8.83
C HIS A 30 3.86 -2.33 8.73
N LEU A 31 3.75 -3.66 8.91
CA LEU A 31 2.48 -4.37 8.89
C LEU A 31 1.60 -4.01 10.09
N VAL A 32 2.17 -3.98 11.29
CA VAL A 32 1.44 -3.67 12.54
C VAL A 32 1.34 -2.18 12.85
N SER A 33 1.95 -1.32 12.03
CA SER A 33 1.83 0.13 12.19
C SER A 33 0.36 0.54 12.12
N ASP A 34 -0.02 1.51 12.94
CA ASP A 34 -1.32 2.16 12.86
C ASP A 34 -1.43 2.88 11.50
N LYS A 35 -2.18 2.29 10.57
CA LYS A 35 -2.41 2.86 9.25
C LYS A 35 -3.77 3.54 9.27
N PRO A 36 -3.89 4.74 8.66
CA PRO A 36 -5.19 5.34 8.48
C PRO A 36 -6.10 4.35 7.75
N ASP A 37 -7.37 4.33 8.12
CA ASP A 37 -8.34 3.56 7.36
C ASP A 37 -8.45 4.13 5.93
N PHE A 38 -9.16 3.40 5.05
CA PHE A 38 -9.25 3.80 3.65
C PHE A 38 -9.86 5.21 3.48
N ALA A 39 -10.82 5.58 4.33
CA ALA A 39 -11.46 6.89 4.27
C ALA A 39 -10.51 7.99 4.78
N GLU A 40 -9.84 7.76 5.91
CA GLU A 40 -8.83 8.65 6.46
C GLU A 40 -7.67 8.88 5.50
N PHE A 41 -7.21 7.83 4.81
CA PHE A 41 -6.18 7.94 3.79
C PHE A 41 -6.62 8.85 2.63
N LEU A 42 -7.83 8.63 2.09
CA LEU A 42 -8.37 9.48 1.00
C LEU A 42 -8.53 10.95 1.44
N LEU A 43 -8.90 11.18 2.69
CA LEU A 43 -9.09 12.52 3.26
C LEU A 43 -7.77 13.19 3.71
N SER A 44 -6.70 12.41 3.88
CA SER A 44 -5.36 12.91 4.22
C SER A 44 -4.64 13.58 3.05
N CYS A 45 -5.19 13.46 1.83
CA CYS A 45 -4.68 14.16 0.66
C CYS A 45 -4.55 15.65 1.00
N PRO A 46 -3.39 16.29 0.71
CA PRO A 46 -3.22 17.71 0.94
C PRO A 46 -4.42 18.44 0.33
N LYS A 47 -5.29 18.98 1.20
CA LYS A 47 -6.44 19.74 0.75
C LYS A 47 -5.85 20.90 -0.02
N ALA A 48 -6.03 20.82 -1.32
CA ALA A 48 -5.58 21.81 -2.22
C ALA A 48 -6.28 23.13 -1.83
N ASP A 49 -5.59 23.99 -1.10
CA ASP A 49 -5.69 25.45 -1.26
C ASP A 49 -5.13 25.89 -2.64
N ILE A 50 -5.08 24.94 -3.58
CA ILE A 50 -4.87 25.16 -4.99
C ILE A 50 -6.24 25.54 -5.50
N ASP A 51 -6.30 26.62 -6.27
CA ASP A 51 -7.48 27.08 -7.00
C ASP A 51 -7.92 25.96 -7.98
N PHE A 52 -8.58 24.94 -7.43
CA PHE A 52 -8.96 23.74 -8.13
C PHE A 52 -10.31 24.05 -8.77
N GLU A 53 -10.29 24.29 -10.08
CA GLU A 53 -11.52 24.46 -10.84
C GLU A 53 -12.38 23.20 -10.70
N THR A 54 -13.46 23.30 -9.94
CA THR A 54 -14.41 22.20 -9.74
C THR A 54 -15.33 22.01 -10.95
N GLU A 55 -15.31 22.96 -11.90
CA GLU A 55 -16.09 22.85 -13.11
C GLU A 55 -15.53 21.77 -14.04
N ARG A 56 -16.44 20.95 -14.56
CA ARG A 56 -16.08 19.93 -15.53
C ARG A 56 -15.61 20.58 -16.82
N GLN A 57 -14.33 20.40 -17.15
CA GLN A 57 -13.80 20.72 -18.48
C GLN A 57 -14.61 19.98 -19.56
N LYS A 58 -15.22 20.72 -20.48
CA LYS A 58 -16.06 20.16 -21.57
C LYS A 58 -15.24 19.79 -22.81
N ASP A 59 -13.96 19.52 -22.64
CA ASP A 59 -13.08 19.17 -23.75
C ASP A 59 -13.43 17.79 -24.33
N PHE A 60 -13.14 17.63 -25.62
CA PHE A 60 -13.24 16.34 -26.28
C PHE A 60 -12.23 15.37 -25.69
N SER A 61 -12.61 14.09 -25.60
CA SER A 61 -11.71 13.03 -25.17
C SER A 61 -10.41 13.08 -25.97
N ARG A 62 -9.27 12.98 -25.28
CA ARG A 62 -7.98 12.83 -25.95
C ARG A 62 -7.93 11.48 -26.64
N ASN A 63 -7.44 11.47 -27.86
CA ASN A 63 -7.12 10.23 -28.55
C ASN A 63 -5.89 9.63 -27.86
N ILE A 64 -6.02 8.42 -27.31
CA ILE A 64 -4.94 7.70 -26.64
C ILE A 64 -4.85 6.32 -27.27
N GLU A 65 -3.67 5.95 -27.74
CA GLU A 65 -3.37 4.57 -28.13
C GLU A 65 -3.16 3.73 -26.86
N LEU A 66 -3.82 2.57 -26.79
CA LEU A 66 -3.72 1.61 -25.68
C LEU A 66 -2.63 0.57 -25.95
#